data_AF-A0A954SEM1-F1
#
_entry.id   AF-A0A954SEM1-F1
#
_cell.length_a   1.000
_cell.length_b   1.000
_cell.length_c   1.000
_cell.angle_alpha   90.00
_cell.angle_beta   90.00
_cell.angle_gamma   90.00
#
_symmetry.space_group_name_H-M   'P 1'
#
loop_
_entity.id
_entity.type
_entity.pdbx_description
1 polymer ?
#
loop_
_entity_poly.entity_id
_entity_poly.type
_entity_poly.pdbx_seq_one_letter_code
_entity_poly.pdbx_strand_id
1 'polypeptide(L)'
;MSATRIPQAADEPRNTPQLRENFRRSNVTAEVARIDRQAVWQKSFRPKVRRWIAAYAGVGQRDLYLWQWCLHGIELTSLSCVAPVWREQLCDTKLLSVILCVLFDDVADCGERSEWLSAMLLACGQPGVGSVGELSEYETSHVELTRALWEEYRERVAELPHFDEFEPVWTFDLNQFFNAMRYGHLANRYPALLNSTEHDVYAPHNMLMVSFSTLDLMASPPLPEAELGHLREALWHAQAMGRVGNVLSTWRREIRDRDFTGGIFSRALKNGDLTIDDLKSMPGKDLEERVRNSGLEAELLKKWERHRRCFQDAAAHVAHVDMEQVLDGHDRFLELHLGSVGLI
;
A
#
# COMPACT_ATOMS: atom_id res chain seq x y z
N MET A 1 -38.86 -30.04 2.82
CA MET A 1 -37.57 -30.05 2.10
C MET A 1 -37.67 -29.02 0.99
N SER A 2 -37.24 -27.78 1.28
CA SER A 2 -37.33 -26.64 0.36
C SER A 2 -35.94 -26.36 -0.19
N ALA A 3 -35.79 -26.45 -1.51
CA ALA A 3 -34.52 -26.20 -2.19
C ALA A 3 -34.30 -24.70 -2.37
N THR A 4 -33.30 -24.17 -1.66
CA THR A 4 -32.88 -22.77 -1.72
C THR A 4 -32.20 -22.47 -3.06
N ARG A 5 -32.75 -21.55 -3.85
CA ARG A 5 -32.16 -21.04 -5.10
C ARG A 5 -30.96 -20.15 -4.80
N ILE A 6 -29.86 -20.40 -5.50
CA ILE A 6 -28.66 -19.55 -5.56
C ILE A 6 -29.02 -18.27 -6.34
N PRO A 7 -28.63 -17.05 -5.88
CA PRO A 7 -28.87 -15.84 -6.65
C PRO A 7 -27.98 -15.79 -7.90
N GLN A 8 -28.60 -15.52 -9.05
CA GLN A 8 -27.91 -15.21 -10.30
C GLN A 8 -27.13 -13.90 -10.16
N ALA A 9 -25.88 -13.92 -10.66
CA ALA A 9 -25.03 -12.74 -10.77
C ALA A 9 -25.69 -11.67 -11.65
N ALA A 10 -25.69 -10.43 -11.16
CA ALA A 10 -26.19 -9.28 -11.89
C ALA A 10 -25.28 -8.93 -13.08
N ASP A 11 -25.90 -8.56 -14.20
CA ASP A 11 -25.24 -8.15 -15.45
C ASP A 11 -24.28 -6.96 -15.26
N GLU A 12 -23.03 -7.12 -15.71
CA GLU A 12 -22.02 -6.05 -15.79
C GLU A 12 -22.30 -5.08 -16.97
N PRO A 13 -22.27 -3.74 -16.76
CA PRO A 13 -22.42 -2.76 -17.84
C PRO A 13 -21.12 -2.48 -18.64
N ARG A 14 -21.30 -2.20 -19.94
CA ARG A 14 -20.38 -2.41 -21.07
C ARG A 14 -19.30 -1.36 -21.39
N ASN A 15 -18.82 -0.50 -20.49
CA ASN A 15 -17.90 0.60 -20.88
C ASN A 15 -16.45 0.58 -20.32
N THR A 16 -16.02 -0.51 -19.69
CA THR A 16 -14.62 -0.79 -19.32
C THR A 16 -13.75 -1.63 -20.32
N PRO A 17 -14.23 -2.15 -21.48
CA PRO A 17 -13.41 -3.10 -22.29
C PRO A 17 -12.15 -2.52 -22.93
N GLN A 18 -12.19 -1.30 -23.46
CA GLN A 18 -11.12 -0.79 -24.35
C GLN A 18 -9.80 -0.48 -23.63
N LEU A 19 -9.85 -0.02 -22.38
CA LEU A 19 -8.64 0.20 -21.57
C LEU A 19 -8.08 -1.13 -21.04
N ARG A 20 -8.94 -2.09 -20.67
CA ARG A 20 -8.54 -3.46 -20.37
C ARG A 20 -7.92 -4.15 -21.58
N GLU A 21 -8.39 -3.87 -22.80
CA GLU A 21 -7.81 -4.39 -24.05
C GLU A 21 -6.46 -3.76 -24.39
N ASN A 22 -6.29 -2.46 -24.17
CA ASN A 22 -5.00 -1.79 -24.39
C ASN A 22 -3.97 -2.18 -23.31
N PHE A 23 -4.39 -2.44 -22.08
CA PHE A 23 -3.54 -2.98 -21.01
C PHE A 23 -3.23 -4.48 -21.20
N ARG A 24 -4.15 -5.27 -21.77
CA ARG A 24 -3.86 -6.66 -22.22
C ARG A 24 -2.76 -6.74 -23.28
N ARG A 25 -2.45 -5.64 -23.98
CA ARG A 25 -1.36 -5.59 -24.97
C ARG A 25 0.01 -5.35 -24.34
N SER A 26 0.10 -4.93 -23.07
CA SER A 26 1.34 -4.95 -22.30
C SER A 26 1.50 -6.32 -21.62
N ASN A 27 1.96 -7.30 -22.41
CA ASN A 27 2.71 -8.52 -22.03
C ASN A 27 2.34 -9.37 -20.79
N VAL A 28 1.11 -9.32 -20.26
CA VAL A 28 0.67 -10.30 -19.26
C VAL A 28 -0.81 -10.66 -19.47
N THR A 29 -1.12 -11.95 -19.39
CA THR A 29 -2.41 -12.52 -19.80
C THR A 29 -3.38 -12.63 -18.62
N ALA A 30 -4.70 -12.63 -18.89
CA ALA A 30 -5.73 -12.90 -17.86
C ALA A 30 -5.50 -14.22 -17.08
N GLU A 31 -4.71 -15.13 -17.67
CA GLU A 31 -4.29 -16.38 -17.04
C GLU A 31 -3.26 -16.16 -15.92
N VAL A 32 -2.33 -15.22 -16.05
CA VAL A 32 -1.34 -14.90 -15.01
C VAL A 32 -2.03 -14.28 -13.79
N ALA A 33 -2.94 -13.32 -14.00
CA ALA A 33 -3.75 -12.76 -12.91
C ALA A 33 -4.59 -13.84 -12.18
N ARG A 34 -5.09 -14.85 -12.90
CA ARG A 34 -5.80 -15.99 -12.32
C ARG A 34 -4.88 -16.87 -11.48
N ILE A 35 -3.69 -17.17 -11.99
CA ILE A 35 -2.66 -17.95 -11.29
C ILE A 35 -2.24 -17.24 -10.00
N ASP A 36 -1.95 -15.93 -10.07
CA ASP A 36 -1.56 -15.15 -8.90
C ASP A 36 -2.67 -15.10 -7.85
N ARG A 37 -3.93 -14.90 -8.26
CA ARG A 37 -5.06 -14.93 -7.33
C ARG A 37 -5.21 -16.30 -6.66
N GLN A 38 -4.98 -17.39 -7.39
CA GLN A 38 -5.00 -18.74 -6.81
C GLN A 38 -3.84 -18.94 -5.81
N ALA A 39 -2.65 -18.44 -6.14
CA ALA A 39 -1.48 -18.49 -5.26
C ALA A 39 -1.72 -17.73 -3.96
N VAL A 40 -2.40 -16.58 -3.99
CA VAL A 40 -2.80 -15.82 -2.80
C VAL A 40 -3.62 -16.70 -1.84
N TRP A 41 -4.69 -17.34 -2.32
CA TRP A 41 -5.54 -18.17 -1.44
C TRP A 41 -4.80 -19.34 -0.78
N GLN A 42 -3.71 -19.79 -1.39
CA GLN A 42 -2.87 -20.88 -0.88
C GLN A 42 -1.80 -20.39 0.11
N LYS A 43 -1.61 -19.08 0.28
CA LYS A 43 -0.64 -18.55 1.22
C LYS A 43 -0.98 -18.97 2.64
N SER A 44 0.06 -19.39 3.35
CA SER A 44 -0.01 -19.76 4.74
C SER A 44 1.00 -18.94 5.52
N PHE A 45 0.67 -18.62 6.76
CA PHE A 45 1.52 -17.82 7.62
C PHE A 45 2.26 -18.71 8.62
N ARG A 46 3.50 -18.36 8.95
CA ARG A 46 4.22 -18.98 10.05
C ARG A 46 3.58 -18.59 11.40
N PRO A 47 3.76 -19.39 12.47
CA PRO A 47 3.12 -19.15 13.75
C PRO A 47 3.36 -17.74 14.32
N LYS A 48 4.58 -17.22 14.15
CA LYS A 48 4.96 -15.88 14.59
C LYS A 48 4.22 -14.74 13.87
N VAL A 49 3.75 -14.93 12.63
CA VAL A 49 2.91 -13.95 11.93
C VAL A 49 1.44 -14.17 12.25
N ARG A 50 0.99 -15.44 12.34
CA ARG A 50 -0.40 -15.75 12.69
C ARG A 50 -0.85 -15.09 13.98
N ARG A 51 0.03 -15.05 15.00
CA ARG A 51 -0.29 -14.37 16.27
C ARG A 51 -0.61 -12.89 16.07
N TRP A 52 0.09 -12.20 15.17
CA TRP A 52 -0.12 -10.77 14.93
C TRP A 52 -1.36 -10.51 14.08
N ILE A 53 -1.64 -11.37 13.09
CA ILE A 53 -2.90 -11.34 12.35
C ILE A 53 -4.09 -11.55 13.30
N ALA A 54 -3.99 -12.51 14.22
CA ALA A 54 -5.02 -12.77 15.23
C ALA A 54 -5.17 -11.61 16.22
N ALA A 55 -4.07 -11.00 16.64
CA ALA A 55 -4.10 -9.83 17.53
C ALA A 55 -4.74 -8.61 16.84
N TYR A 56 -4.41 -8.38 15.56
CA TYR A 56 -5.06 -7.34 14.75
C TYR A 56 -6.58 -7.55 14.67
N ALA A 57 -7.04 -8.80 14.48
CA ALA A 57 -8.48 -9.09 14.42
C ALA A 57 -9.25 -8.76 15.72
N GLY A 58 -8.55 -8.55 16.85
CA GLY A 58 -9.15 -8.07 18.08
C GLY A 58 -9.43 -6.57 18.10
N VAL A 59 -8.76 -5.78 17.25
CA VAL A 59 -8.87 -4.32 17.20
C VAL A 59 -9.25 -3.77 15.83
N GLY A 60 -9.24 -4.57 14.77
CA GLY A 60 -9.51 -4.14 13.41
C GLY A 60 -10.37 -5.14 12.63
N GLN A 61 -10.85 -4.71 11.47
CA GLN A 61 -11.70 -5.53 10.59
C GLN A 61 -11.06 -5.64 9.22
N ARG A 62 -10.36 -6.76 8.98
CA ARG A 62 -9.82 -7.13 7.66
C ARG A 62 -9.93 -8.63 7.45
N ASP A 63 -10.24 -9.01 6.22
CA ASP A 63 -10.30 -10.42 5.83
C ASP A 63 -8.90 -11.05 5.77
N LEU A 64 -8.84 -12.36 6.04
CA LEU A 64 -7.59 -13.13 5.94
C LEU A 64 -6.92 -13.01 4.56
N TYR A 65 -7.75 -12.83 3.52
CA TYR A 65 -7.31 -12.63 2.14
C TYR A 65 -6.36 -11.44 1.99
N LEU A 66 -6.56 -10.34 2.73
CA LEU A 66 -5.66 -9.17 2.67
C LEU A 66 -4.24 -9.57 3.06
N TRP A 67 -4.06 -10.29 4.17
CA TRP A 67 -2.74 -10.69 4.64
C TRP A 67 -2.05 -11.65 3.68
N GLN A 68 -2.84 -12.54 3.06
CA GLN A 68 -2.34 -13.48 2.05
C GLN A 68 -1.88 -12.72 0.80
N TRP A 69 -2.68 -11.74 0.39
CA TRP A 69 -2.41 -10.86 -0.73
C TRP A 69 -1.14 -10.02 -0.50
N CYS A 70 -0.98 -9.46 0.70
CA CYS A 70 0.21 -8.71 1.09
C CYS A 70 1.46 -9.58 1.08
N LEU A 71 1.39 -10.80 1.64
CA LEU A 71 2.52 -11.73 1.62
C LEU A 71 2.94 -12.08 0.19
N HIS A 72 1.97 -12.35 -0.69
CA HIS A 72 2.24 -12.60 -2.10
C HIS A 72 2.88 -11.39 -2.79
N GLY A 73 2.36 -10.19 -2.57
CA GLY A 73 2.92 -8.95 -3.09
C GLY A 73 4.35 -8.69 -2.63
N ILE A 74 4.64 -8.94 -1.34
CA ILE A 74 6.00 -8.84 -0.79
C ILE A 74 6.94 -9.81 -1.51
N GLU A 75 6.54 -11.06 -1.72
CA GLU A 75 7.38 -12.04 -2.40
C GLU A 75 7.64 -11.69 -3.87
N LEU A 76 6.64 -11.14 -4.57
CA LEU A 76 6.76 -10.69 -5.96
C LEU A 76 7.73 -9.52 -6.11
N THR A 77 7.77 -8.62 -5.14
CA THR A 77 8.49 -7.33 -5.24
C THR A 77 9.80 -7.28 -4.45
N SER A 78 10.16 -8.35 -3.75
CA SER A 78 11.44 -8.41 -3.03
C SER A 78 12.63 -8.49 -3.99
N LEU A 79 13.71 -7.77 -3.67
CA LEU A 79 14.90 -7.73 -4.52
C LEU A 79 15.48 -9.13 -4.76
N SER A 80 16.03 -9.35 -5.96
CA SER A 80 16.60 -10.64 -6.35
C SER A 80 17.90 -10.98 -5.61
N CYS A 81 18.60 -9.96 -5.11
CA CYS A 81 19.87 -10.09 -4.39
C CYS A 81 19.73 -10.55 -2.92
N VAL A 82 18.51 -10.65 -2.38
CA VAL A 82 18.28 -11.11 -1.00
C VAL A 82 18.85 -12.51 -0.83
N ALA A 83 19.71 -12.69 0.18
CA ALA A 83 20.32 -13.99 0.43
C ALA A 83 19.24 -15.02 0.78
N PRO A 84 19.25 -16.23 0.18
CA PRO A 84 18.17 -17.22 0.33
C PRO A 84 17.86 -17.58 1.79
N VAL A 85 18.87 -17.57 2.67
CA VAL A 85 18.73 -17.86 4.11
C VAL A 85 17.82 -16.85 4.84
N TRP A 86 17.77 -15.61 4.36
CA TRP A 86 16.97 -14.54 4.98
C TRP A 86 15.60 -14.38 4.34
N ARG A 87 15.41 -14.85 3.10
CA ARG A 87 14.24 -14.52 2.27
C ARG A 87 12.92 -14.76 2.98
N GLU A 88 12.74 -15.94 3.58
CA GLU A 88 11.51 -16.21 4.30
C GLU A 88 11.36 -15.26 5.50
N GLN A 89 12.31 -15.23 6.43
CA GLN A 89 12.25 -14.38 7.64
C GLN A 89 11.96 -12.91 7.29
N LEU A 90 12.59 -12.42 6.23
CA LEU A 90 12.41 -11.07 5.73
C LEU A 90 10.98 -10.82 5.22
N CYS A 91 10.39 -11.75 4.47
CA CYS A 91 8.99 -11.64 4.05
C CYS A 91 8.03 -11.54 5.25
N ASP A 92 8.24 -12.33 6.31
CA ASP A 92 7.42 -12.20 7.54
C ASP A 92 7.63 -10.83 8.21
N THR A 93 8.88 -10.36 8.29
CA THR A 93 9.21 -9.06 8.90
C THR A 93 8.55 -7.91 8.14
N LYS A 94 8.60 -7.94 6.80
CA LYS A 94 7.88 -6.98 5.95
C LYS A 94 6.37 -7.06 6.15
N LEU A 95 5.81 -8.27 6.31
CA LEU A 95 4.40 -8.43 6.59
C LEU A 95 4.00 -7.85 7.96
N LEU A 96 4.88 -7.87 8.97
CA LEU A 96 4.64 -7.16 10.24
C LEU A 96 4.54 -5.66 10.02
N SER A 97 5.41 -5.06 9.21
CA SER A 97 5.29 -3.65 8.86
C SER A 97 4.04 -3.33 8.03
N VAL A 98 3.53 -4.26 7.22
CA VAL A 98 2.22 -4.08 6.56
C VAL A 98 1.08 -4.09 7.60
N ILE A 99 1.10 -5.01 8.57
CA ILE A 99 0.10 -4.99 9.66
C ILE A 99 0.17 -3.67 10.43
N LEU A 100 1.38 -3.17 10.70
CA LEU A 100 1.58 -1.87 11.32
C LEU A 100 1.00 -0.74 10.45
N CYS A 101 1.25 -0.76 9.13
CA CYS A 101 0.68 0.18 8.18
C CYS A 101 -0.84 0.20 8.25
N VAL A 102 -1.49 -0.97 8.24
CA VAL A 102 -2.95 -1.09 8.31
C VAL A 102 -3.49 -0.57 9.65
N LEU A 103 -2.82 -0.84 10.78
CA LEU A 103 -3.19 -0.28 12.09
C LEU A 103 -3.22 1.25 12.03
N PHE A 104 -2.20 1.86 11.41
CA PHE A 104 -2.13 3.31 11.25
C PHE A 104 -3.17 3.85 10.28
N ASP A 105 -3.38 3.21 9.12
CA ASP A 105 -4.38 3.61 8.12
C ASP A 105 -5.79 3.63 8.72
N ASP A 106 -6.17 2.59 9.47
CA ASP A 106 -7.46 2.50 10.15
C ASP A 106 -7.75 3.72 11.05
N VAL A 107 -6.70 4.36 11.58
CA VAL A 107 -6.81 5.54 12.46
C VAL A 107 -6.60 6.85 11.70
N ALA A 108 -5.67 6.89 10.75
CA ALA A 108 -5.39 8.07 9.94
C ALA A 108 -6.60 8.44 9.06
N ASP A 109 -7.37 7.44 8.61
CA ASP A 109 -8.57 7.65 7.81
C ASP A 109 -9.75 8.18 8.65
N CYS A 110 -9.68 8.02 9.99
CA CYS A 110 -10.61 8.60 10.94
C CYS A 110 -10.20 10.05 11.29
N GLY A 111 -10.58 11.02 10.44
CA GLY A 111 -10.18 12.45 10.55
C GLY A 111 -10.54 13.20 11.86
N GLU A 112 -11.28 12.58 12.79
CA GLU A 112 -11.77 13.21 14.03
C GLU A 112 -10.98 12.83 15.30
N ARG A 113 -10.01 11.92 15.25
CA ARG A 113 -9.31 11.37 16.45
C ARG A 113 -7.81 11.64 16.44
N SER A 114 -7.43 12.93 16.46
CA SER A 114 -6.01 13.36 16.47
C SER A 114 -5.22 12.84 17.67
N GLU A 115 -5.89 12.62 18.80
CA GLU A 115 -5.32 12.12 20.05
C GLU A 115 -4.89 10.66 19.90
N TRP A 116 -5.71 9.86 19.20
CA TRP A 116 -5.46 8.44 18.96
C TRP A 116 -4.26 8.24 18.03
N LEU A 117 -4.21 8.95 16.90
CA LEU A 117 -3.04 8.92 16.01
C LEU A 117 -1.78 9.41 16.73
N SER A 118 -1.89 10.46 17.56
CA SER A 118 -0.75 10.95 18.36
C SER A 118 -0.22 9.89 19.32
N ALA A 119 -1.09 9.16 20.00
CA ALA A 119 -0.70 8.08 20.90
C ALA A 119 -0.02 6.92 20.15
N MET A 120 -0.49 6.56 18.95
CA MET A 120 0.15 5.55 18.11
C MET A 120 1.54 5.97 17.62
N LEU A 121 1.70 7.23 17.18
CA LEU A 121 3.01 7.76 16.80
C LEU A 121 3.99 7.70 17.98
N LEU A 122 3.55 8.11 19.18
CA LEU A 122 4.36 8.04 20.39
C LEU A 122 4.72 6.60 20.78
N ALA A 123 3.82 5.64 20.58
CA ALA A 123 4.11 4.23 20.78
C ALA A 123 5.24 3.72 19.88
N CYS A 124 5.43 4.34 18.71
CA CYS A 124 6.55 4.06 17.80
C CYS A 124 7.78 4.96 18.03
N GLY A 125 7.80 5.77 19.10
CA GLY A 125 8.87 6.72 19.38
C GLY A 125 8.88 7.97 18.48
N GLN A 126 7.77 8.24 17.78
CA GLN A 126 7.61 9.35 16.87
C GLN A 126 6.89 10.53 17.54
N PRO A 127 7.16 11.78 17.13
CA PRO A 127 6.39 12.93 17.60
C PRO A 127 4.90 12.78 17.24
N GLY A 128 4.02 13.01 18.20
CA GLY A 128 2.57 13.08 17.96
C GLY A 128 2.16 14.25 17.07
N VAL A 129 0.91 14.25 16.61
CA VAL A 129 0.33 15.37 15.83
C VAL A 129 -0.43 16.39 16.69
N GLY A 130 -0.55 16.12 17.99
CA GLY A 130 -1.24 16.97 18.97
C GLY A 130 -1.08 16.43 20.39
N SER A 131 -1.98 16.86 21.29
CA SER A 131 -2.04 16.33 22.65
C SER A 131 -2.58 14.90 22.66
N VAL A 132 -2.04 14.07 23.55
CA VAL A 132 -2.67 12.78 23.90
C VAL A 132 -3.80 13.09 24.89
N GLY A 133 -5.04 13.03 24.40
CA GLY A 133 -6.24 13.13 25.23
C GLY A 133 -6.59 11.80 25.90
N GLU A 134 -7.78 11.73 26.50
CA GLU A 134 -8.33 10.49 27.05
C GLU A 134 -8.67 9.51 25.91
N LEU A 135 -8.09 8.32 25.96
CA LEU A 135 -8.38 7.23 25.03
C LEU A 135 -9.42 6.30 25.63
N SER A 136 -10.32 5.79 24.80
CA SER A 136 -11.19 4.68 25.15
C SER A 136 -10.39 3.38 25.36
N GLU A 137 -11.02 2.37 25.97
CA GLU A 137 -10.42 1.04 26.15
C GLU A 137 -10.02 0.39 24.81
N TYR A 138 -10.86 0.58 23.79
CA TYR A 138 -10.61 0.12 22.42
C TYR A 138 -9.38 0.81 21.81
N GLU A 139 -9.30 2.13 21.89
CA GLU A 139 -8.15 2.89 21.37
C GLU A 139 -6.85 2.57 22.12
N THR A 140 -6.96 2.37 23.43
CA THR A 140 -5.82 1.95 24.28
C THR A 140 -5.29 0.59 23.83
N SER A 141 -6.19 -0.38 23.60
CA SER A 141 -5.82 -1.71 23.09
C SER A 141 -5.14 -1.63 21.72
N HIS A 142 -5.60 -0.72 20.85
CA HIS A 142 -4.98 -0.48 19.54
C HIS A 142 -3.56 0.09 19.65
N VAL A 143 -3.35 1.06 20.57
CA VAL A 143 -2.04 1.66 20.85
C VAL A 143 -1.07 0.64 21.46
N GLU A 144 -1.55 -0.20 22.39
CA GLU A 144 -0.75 -1.28 23.00
C GLU A 144 -0.33 -2.33 21.97
N LEU A 145 -1.25 -2.75 21.10
CA LEU A 145 -0.93 -3.66 20.00
C LEU A 145 0.11 -3.04 19.06
N THR A 146 -0.05 -1.77 18.72
CA THR A 146 0.88 -1.03 17.86
C THR A 146 2.27 -0.99 18.46
N ARG A 147 2.39 -0.69 19.77
CA ARG A 147 3.67 -0.68 20.49
C ARG A 147 4.34 -2.05 20.43
N ALA A 148 3.62 -3.10 20.81
CA ALA A 148 4.17 -4.45 20.86
C ALA A 148 4.61 -4.95 19.47
N LEU A 149 3.82 -4.65 18.43
CA LEU A 149 4.16 -5.01 17.06
C LEU A 149 5.38 -4.23 16.55
N TRP A 150 5.46 -2.93 16.88
CA TRP A 150 6.60 -2.09 16.54
C TRP A 150 7.90 -2.56 17.17
N GLU A 151 7.87 -2.92 18.46
CA GLU A 151 9.02 -3.48 19.18
C GLU A 151 9.51 -4.77 18.51
N GLU A 152 8.62 -5.72 18.26
CA GLU A 152 8.98 -6.96 17.56
C GLU A 152 9.51 -6.72 16.14
N TYR A 153 8.90 -5.79 15.40
CA TYR A 153 9.37 -5.45 14.04
C TYR A 153 10.79 -4.88 14.09
N ARG A 154 11.08 -3.95 15.01
CA ARG A 154 12.41 -3.38 15.20
C ARG A 154 13.44 -4.43 15.62
N GLU A 155 13.09 -5.28 16.57
CA GLU A 155 13.98 -6.36 17.04
C GLU A 155 14.39 -7.28 15.88
N ARG A 156 13.44 -7.68 15.03
CA ARG A 156 13.74 -8.52 13.86
C ARG A 156 14.61 -7.82 12.80
N VAL A 157 14.43 -6.52 12.62
CA VAL A 157 15.25 -5.74 11.67
C VAL A 157 16.67 -5.59 12.20
N ALA A 158 16.85 -5.43 13.52
CA ALA A 158 18.16 -5.38 14.17
C ALA A 158 18.97 -6.68 14.05
N GLU A 159 18.31 -7.82 13.78
CA GLU A 159 18.98 -9.11 13.54
C GLU A 159 19.56 -9.24 12.12
N LEU A 160 19.27 -8.32 11.20
CA LEU A 160 19.71 -8.43 9.80
C LEU A 160 21.21 -8.16 9.66
N PRO A 161 21.92 -8.86 8.75
CA PRO A 161 23.38 -8.81 8.66
C PRO A 161 23.99 -7.41 8.48
N HIS A 162 23.31 -6.54 7.72
CA HIS A 162 23.77 -5.18 7.43
C HIS A 162 22.88 -4.12 8.10
N PHE A 163 22.30 -4.43 9.27
CA PHE A 163 21.46 -3.50 10.01
C PHE A 163 22.18 -2.17 10.30
N ASP A 164 23.37 -2.20 10.92
CA ASP A 164 24.10 -0.99 11.31
C ASP A 164 24.42 -0.06 10.12
N GLU A 165 24.64 -0.64 8.94
CA GLU A 165 24.93 0.11 7.71
C GLU A 165 23.70 0.85 7.18
N PHE A 166 22.55 0.19 7.18
CA PHE A 166 21.33 0.71 6.56
C PHE A 166 20.31 1.29 7.56
N GLU A 167 20.52 1.17 8.87
CA GLU A 167 19.62 1.70 9.90
C GLU A 167 19.28 3.18 9.68
N PRO A 168 20.23 4.09 9.37
CA PRO A 168 19.91 5.49 9.15
C PRO A 168 19.00 5.71 7.95
N VAL A 169 19.21 4.94 6.87
CA VAL A 169 18.41 5.00 5.64
C VAL A 169 17.01 4.45 5.88
N TRP A 170 16.92 3.31 6.57
CA TRP A 170 15.65 2.69 6.92
C TRP A 170 14.83 3.57 7.87
N THR A 171 15.47 4.20 8.85
CA THR A 171 14.83 5.15 9.76
C THR A 171 14.27 6.34 8.99
N PHE A 172 15.02 6.85 8.01
CA PHE A 172 14.52 7.90 7.12
C PHE A 172 13.29 7.45 6.33
N ASP A 173 13.32 6.25 5.76
CA ASP A 173 12.21 5.69 4.99
C ASP A 173 10.94 5.51 5.84
N LEU A 174 11.09 5.04 7.09
CA LEU A 174 9.99 4.94 8.05
C LEU A 174 9.44 6.30 8.47
N ASN A 175 10.29 7.33 8.59
CA ASN A 175 9.82 8.68 8.83
C ASN A 175 8.96 9.21 7.66
N GLN A 176 9.24 8.80 6.42
CA GLN A 176 8.35 9.13 5.30
C GLN A 176 7.00 8.41 5.38
N PHE A 177 6.98 7.15 5.82
CA PHE A 177 5.73 6.44 6.13
C PHE A 177 4.91 7.17 7.20
N PHE A 178 5.52 7.53 8.34
CA PHE A 178 4.82 8.29 9.38
C PHE A 178 4.33 9.65 8.87
N ASN A 179 5.09 10.32 8.00
CA ASN A 179 4.65 11.55 7.35
C ASN A 179 3.44 11.32 6.43
N ALA A 180 3.38 10.19 5.73
CA ALA A 180 2.20 9.82 4.93
C ALA A 180 0.95 9.66 5.82
N MET A 181 1.08 9.03 7.01
CA MET A 181 -0.02 8.91 7.97
C MET A 181 -0.49 10.27 8.48
N ARG A 182 0.44 11.17 8.82
CA ARG A 182 0.12 12.55 9.23
C ARG A 182 -0.58 13.31 8.11
N TYR A 183 -0.10 13.18 6.88
CA TYR A 183 -0.70 13.81 5.72
C TYR A 183 -2.12 13.28 5.46
N GLY A 184 -2.33 11.96 5.49
CA GLY A 184 -3.65 11.35 5.33
C GLY A 184 -4.65 11.87 6.35
N HIS A 185 -4.26 11.91 7.63
CA HIS A 185 -5.08 12.48 8.70
C HIS A 185 -5.45 13.95 8.47
N LEU A 186 -4.48 14.79 8.08
CA LEU A 186 -4.73 16.20 7.78
C LEU A 186 -5.64 16.38 6.56
N ALA A 187 -5.45 15.59 5.51
CA ALA A 187 -6.24 15.65 4.30
C ALA A 187 -7.70 15.22 4.53
N ASN A 188 -7.94 14.21 5.37
CA ASN A 188 -9.28 13.82 5.77
C ASN A 188 -9.96 14.87 6.66
N ARG A 189 -9.23 15.46 7.59
CA ARG A 189 -9.77 16.53 8.47
C ARG A 189 -10.04 17.83 7.72
N TYR A 190 -9.21 18.16 6.74
CA TYR A 190 -9.29 19.40 5.96
C TYR A 190 -9.30 19.07 4.47
N PRO A 191 -10.46 18.70 3.87
CA PRO A 191 -10.55 18.36 2.45
C PRO A 191 -10.03 19.44 1.49
N ALA A 192 -9.97 20.71 1.94
CA ALA A 192 -9.37 21.81 1.18
C ALA A 192 -7.85 21.66 0.95
N LEU A 193 -7.16 20.79 1.70
CA LEU A 193 -5.76 20.44 1.47
C LEU A 193 -5.57 19.46 0.31
N LEU A 194 -6.63 18.77 -0.15
CA LEU A 194 -6.51 17.77 -1.20
C LEU A 194 -6.01 18.40 -2.51
N ASN A 195 -4.80 18.02 -2.91
CA ASN A 195 -4.19 18.43 -4.17
C ASN A 195 -3.28 17.32 -4.71
N SER A 196 -3.13 17.26 -6.04
CA SER A 196 -2.34 16.19 -6.67
C SER A 196 -0.85 16.27 -6.34
N THR A 197 -0.33 17.46 -6.06
CA THR A 197 1.12 17.67 -5.89
C THR A 197 1.60 17.07 -4.58
N GLU A 198 0.98 17.44 -3.46
CA GLU A 198 1.31 16.89 -2.15
C GLU A 198 0.92 15.41 -2.06
N HIS A 199 -0.21 15.03 -2.64
CA HIS A 199 -0.61 13.61 -2.68
C HIS A 199 0.45 12.75 -3.34
N ASP A 200 0.97 13.18 -4.49
CA ASP A 200 1.98 12.44 -5.25
C ASP A 200 3.34 12.37 -4.53
N VAL A 201 3.60 13.28 -3.59
CA VAL A 201 4.82 13.28 -2.76
C VAL A 201 4.65 12.37 -1.54
N TYR A 202 3.58 12.54 -0.76
CA TYR A 202 3.45 11.88 0.54
C TYR A 202 2.79 10.51 0.47
N ALA A 203 1.70 10.38 -0.29
CA ALA A 203 0.86 9.18 -0.25
C ALA A 203 1.56 7.88 -0.71
N PRO A 204 2.51 7.88 -1.66
CA PRO A 204 3.20 6.65 -2.04
C PRO A 204 3.93 5.96 -0.89
N HIS A 205 4.38 6.70 0.13
CA HIS A 205 5.15 6.13 1.24
C HIS A 205 4.34 5.23 2.18
N ASN A 206 2.99 5.26 2.09
CA ASN A 206 2.13 4.25 2.71
C ASN A 206 2.40 2.84 2.14
N MET A 207 2.80 2.72 0.87
CA MET A 207 3.09 1.41 0.26
C MET A 207 4.33 0.71 0.86
N LEU A 208 5.15 1.42 1.66
CA LEU A 208 6.38 0.93 2.30
C LEU A 208 7.46 0.34 1.38
N MET A 209 7.27 0.34 0.06
CA MET A 209 8.15 -0.37 -0.89
C MET A 209 9.61 0.11 -0.84
N VAL A 210 9.85 1.42 -0.67
CA VAL A 210 11.22 1.92 -0.49
C VAL A 210 11.82 1.41 0.83
N SER A 211 11.05 1.41 1.93
CA SER A 211 11.51 0.81 3.20
C SER A 211 11.77 -0.69 3.05
N PHE A 212 10.93 -1.43 2.31
CA PHE A 212 11.11 -2.86 2.07
C PHE A 212 12.38 -3.16 1.29
N SER A 213 12.72 -2.30 0.34
CA SER A 213 13.97 -2.44 -0.41
C SER A 213 15.19 -2.19 0.46
N THR A 214 15.12 -1.27 1.43
CA THR A 214 16.19 -1.05 2.40
C THR A 214 16.35 -2.28 3.30
N LEU A 215 15.25 -2.93 3.70
CA LEU A 215 15.30 -4.21 4.41
C LEU A 215 15.87 -5.35 3.54
N ASP A 216 15.60 -5.35 2.23
CA ASP A 216 16.22 -6.31 1.30
C ASP A 216 17.73 -6.12 1.23
N LEU A 217 18.21 -4.88 1.16
CA LEU A 217 19.64 -4.56 1.19
C LEU A 217 20.30 -4.99 2.49
N MET A 218 19.62 -4.81 3.64
CA MET A 218 20.11 -5.31 4.94
C MET A 218 20.36 -6.83 4.96
N ALA A 219 19.66 -7.58 4.11
CA ALA A 219 19.70 -9.04 4.01
C ALA A 219 20.38 -9.55 2.71
N SER A 220 21.02 -8.67 1.95
CA SER A 220 21.69 -8.98 0.68
C SER A 220 23.22 -8.92 0.84
N PRO A 221 23.99 -9.50 -0.09
CA PRO A 221 25.41 -9.18 -0.22
C PRO A 221 25.62 -7.66 -0.40
N PRO A 222 26.79 -7.12 -0.03
CA PRO A 222 27.09 -5.69 -0.16
C PRO A 222 26.86 -5.17 -1.59
N LEU A 223 26.14 -4.05 -1.70
CA LEU A 223 25.90 -3.33 -2.94
C LEU A 223 27.00 -2.28 -3.16
N PRO A 224 27.50 -2.06 -4.39
CA PRO A 224 28.36 -0.91 -4.65
C PRO A 224 27.66 0.41 -4.34
N GLU A 225 28.33 1.31 -3.63
CA GLU A 225 27.80 2.62 -3.24
C GLU A 225 27.32 3.44 -4.46
N ALA A 226 28.02 3.32 -5.59
CA ALA A 226 27.68 3.99 -6.84
C ALA A 226 26.30 3.58 -7.42
N GLU A 227 25.78 2.39 -7.07
CA GLU A 227 24.48 1.91 -7.54
C GLU A 227 23.34 2.29 -6.60
N LEU A 228 23.63 2.62 -5.33
CA LEU A 228 22.60 2.83 -4.31
C LEU A 228 21.62 3.96 -4.68
N GLY A 229 22.13 5.06 -5.23
CA GLY A 229 21.30 6.19 -5.66
C GLY A 229 20.29 5.79 -6.76
N HIS A 230 20.78 5.11 -7.79
CA HIS A 230 19.96 4.66 -8.93
C HIS A 230 18.96 3.56 -8.53
N LEU A 231 19.39 2.62 -7.68
CA LEU A 231 18.50 1.61 -7.12
C LEU A 231 17.34 2.25 -6.35
N ARG A 232 17.64 3.20 -5.46
CA ARG A 232 16.61 3.92 -4.69
C ARG A 232 15.67 4.74 -5.57
N GLU A 233 16.19 5.37 -6.62
CA GLU A 233 15.36 6.10 -7.61
C GLU A 233 14.39 5.15 -8.32
N ALA A 234 14.88 4.01 -8.81
CA ALA A 234 14.03 3.00 -9.44
C ALA A 234 12.93 2.53 -8.46
N LEU A 235 13.29 2.23 -7.21
CA LEU A 235 12.34 1.74 -6.20
C LEU A 235 11.34 2.80 -5.74
N TRP A 236 11.70 4.09 -5.78
CA TRP A 236 10.73 5.17 -5.58
C TRP A 236 9.68 5.16 -6.70
N HIS A 237 10.08 4.95 -7.94
CA HIS A 237 9.15 4.80 -9.07
C HIS A 237 8.29 3.54 -8.94
N ALA A 238 8.86 2.42 -8.50
CA ALA A 238 8.13 1.21 -8.21
C ALA A 238 7.08 1.41 -7.10
N GLN A 239 7.42 2.17 -6.06
CA GLN A 239 6.48 2.58 -5.02
C GLN A 239 5.32 3.41 -5.57
N ALA A 240 5.61 4.37 -6.44
CA ALA A 240 4.59 5.18 -7.10
C ALA A 240 3.68 4.33 -8.01
N MET A 241 4.24 3.32 -8.69
CA MET A 241 3.49 2.32 -9.45
C MET A 241 2.54 1.53 -8.53
N GLY A 242 3.04 1.01 -7.40
CA GLY A 242 2.25 0.32 -6.39
C GLY A 242 1.09 1.18 -5.87
N ARG A 243 1.35 2.46 -5.57
CA ARG A 243 0.30 3.40 -5.11
C ARG A 243 -0.78 3.62 -6.16
N VAL A 244 -0.43 3.67 -7.45
CA VAL A 244 -1.44 3.75 -8.51
C VAL A 244 -2.31 2.49 -8.54
N GLY A 245 -1.69 1.30 -8.45
CA GLY A 245 -2.43 0.04 -8.37
C GLY A 245 -3.40 0.01 -7.19
N ASN A 246 -2.93 0.43 -6.02
CA ASN A 246 -3.76 0.56 -4.82
C ASN A 246 -4.97 1.48 -5.06
N VAL A 247 -4.77 2.72 -5.52
CA VAL A 247 -5.87 3.66 -5.81
C VAL A 247 -6.88 3.09 -6.80
N LEU A 248 -6.42 2.43 -7.88
CA LEU A 248 -7.31 1.82 -8.88
C LEU A 248 -8.17 0.69 -8.29
N SER A 249 -7.64 -0.02 -7.29
CA SER A 249 -8.34 -1.14 -6.64
C SER A 249 -9.28 -0.73 -5.49
N THR A 250 -9.03 0.40 -4.83
CA THR A 250 -9.70 0.76 -3.57
C THR A 250 -10.68 1.93 -3.66
N TRP A 251 -10.58 2.82 -4.66
CA TRP A 251 -11.33 4.09 -4.63
C TRP A 251 -12.86 3.95 -4.52
N ARG A 252 -13.44 2.86 -5.04
CA ARG A 252 -14.89 2.59 -4.92
C ARG A 252 -15.30 2.28 -3.49
N ARG A 253 -14.45 1.57 -2.76
CA ARG A 253 -14.61 1.30 -1.33
C ARG A 253 -14.45 2.60 -0.53
N GLU A 254 -13.42 3.38 -0.86
CA GLU A 254 -13.14 4.68 -0.21
C GLU A 254 -14.35 5.63 -0.27
N ILE A 255 -15.10 5.66 -1.39
CA ILE A 255 -16.37 6.42 -1.47
C ILE A 255 -17.41 5.99 -0.43
N ARG A 256 -17.55 4.67 -0.19
CA ARG A 256 -18.47 4.16 0.82
C ARG A 256 -18.03 4.52 2.22
N ASP A 257 -16.73 4.45 2.46
CA ASP A 257 -16.12 4.72 3.76
C ASP A 257 -15.96 6.23 4.01
N ARG A 258 -16.26 7.06 2.99
CA ARG A 258 -16.16 8.53 3.02
C ARG A 258 -14.73 9.03 3.26
N ASP A 259 -13.76 8.20 2.90
CA ASP A 259 -12.36 8.56 2.81
C ASP A 259 -12.07 9.11 1.42
N PHE A 260 -11.55 10.33 1.36
CA PHE A 260 -11.26 11.01 0.09
C PHE A 260 -9.76 11.33 -0.07
N THR A 261 -8.90 10.68 0.73
CA THR A 261 -7.44 10.83 0.62
C THR A 261 -6.85 10.10 -0.58
N GLY A 262 -7.63 9.24 -1.24
CA GLY A 262 -7.27 8.60 -2.50
C GLY A 262 -6.89 9.61 -3.59
N GLY A 263 -5.83 9.30 -4.34
CA GLY A 263 -5.29 10.22 -5.35
C GLY A 263 -6.22 10.50 -6.52
N ILE A 264 -7.28 9.71 -6.68
CA ILE A 264 -8.29 9.93 -7.69
C ILE A 264 -9.14 11.18 -7.38
N PHE A 265 -9.44 11.44 -6.09
CA PHE A 265 -10.26 12.57 -5.68
C PHE A 265 -9.50 13.89 -5.81
N SER A 266 -8.23 13.93 -5.43
CA SER A 266 -7.39 15.13 -5.60
C SER A 266 -7.22 15.51 -7.08
N ARG A 267 -7.20 14.52 -7.98
CA ARG A 267 -7.20 14.75 -9.45
C ARG A 267 -8.56 15.22 -9.95
N ALA A 268 -9.65 14.61 -9.49
CA ALA A 268 -11.01 15.05 -9.84
C ALA A 268 -11.26 16.52 -9.45
N LEU A 269 -10.81 16.92 -8.25
CA LEU A 269 -10.87 18.31 -7.80
C LEU A 269 -10.04 19.24 -8.71
N LYS A 270 -8.81 18.83 -9.05
CA LYS A 270 -7.91 19.61 -9.92
C LYS A 270 -8.49 19.81 -11.32
N ASN A 271 -9.14 18.80 -11.87
CA ASN A 271 -9.72 18.83 -13.22
C ASN A 271 -11.09 19.53 -13.26
N GLY A 272 -11.67 19.86 -12.10
CA GLY A 272 -13.04 20.40 -12.01
C GLY A 272 -14.13 19.33 -12.19
N ASP A 273 -13.74 18.04 -12.22
CA ASP A 273 -14.68 16.92 -12.27
C ASP A 273 -15.49 16.82 -10.99
N LEU A 274 -14.92 17.24 -9.85
CA LEU A 274 -15.59 17.31 -8.55
C LEU A 274 -15.26 18.63 -7.86
N THR A 275 -16.10 19.01 -6.89
CA THR A 275 -15.86 20.10 -5.94
C THR A 275 -15.76 19.55 -4.51
N ILE A 276 -15.26 20.36 -3.58
CA ILE A 276 -15.26 20.00 -2.15
C ILE A 276 -16.69 19.77 -1.63
N ASP A 277 -17.66 20.51 -2.14
CA ASP A 277 -19.07 20.36 -1.75
C ASP A 277 -19.67 19.06 -2.30
N ASP A 278 -19.26 18.63 -3.50
CA ASP A 278 -19.61 17.30 -4.02
C ASP A 278 -19.11 16.21 -3.06
N LEU A 279 -17.83 16.26 -2.65
CA LEU A 279 -17.28 15.30 -1.69
C LEU A 279 -18.06 15.28 -0.37
N LYS A 280 -18.47 16.45 0.14
CA LYS A 280 -19.20 16.56 1.43
C LYS A 280 -20.64 16.10 1.38
N SER A 281 -21.35 16.32 0.29
CA SER A 281 -22.82 16.22 0.28
C SER A 281 -23.39 15.24 -0.75
N MET A 282 -22.62 14.87 -1.77
CA MET A 282 -23.10 14.02 -2.85
C MET A 282 -23.32 12.58 -2.34
N PRO A 283 -24.45 11.94 -2.70
CA PRO A 283 -24.63 10.51 -2.46
C PRO A 283 -23.52 9.68 -3.12
N GLY A 284 -23.04 8.65 -2.42
CA GLY A 284 -21.89 7.87 -2.89
C GLY A 284 -22.08 7.25 -4.29
N LYS A 285 -23.29 6.86 -4.67
CA LYS A 285 -23.58 6.32 -6.01
C LYS A 285 -23.35 7.35 -7.12
N ASP A 286 -23.79 8.59 -6.89
CA ASP A 286 -23.65 9.67 -7.87
C ASP A 286 -22.18 10.10 -7.97
N LEU A 287 -21.47 10.10 -6.84
CA LEU A 287 -20.03 10.36 -6.78
C LEU A 287 -19.25 9.29 -7.55
N GLU A 288 -19.58 8.02 -7.35
CA GLU A 288 -18.95 6.90 -8.07
C GLU A 288 -19.18 7.00 -9.58
N GLU A 289 -20.41 7.31 -10.01
CA GLU A 289 -20.73 7.49 -11.42
C GLU A 289 -19.95 8.65 -12.04
N ARG A 290 -19.82 9.77 -11.32
CA ARG A 290 -19.08 10.95 -11.79
C ARG A 290 -17.58 10.65 -11.94
N VAL A 291 -16.97 10.00 -10.96
CA VAL A 291 -15.56 9.55 -11.04
C VAL A 291 -15.39 8.54 -12.17
N ARG A 292 -16.30 7.57 -12.33
CA ARG A 292 -16.24 6.59 -13.42
C ARG A 292 -16.27 7.24 -14.81
N ASN A 293 -17.04 8.30 -14.99
CA ASN A 293 -17.21 8.97 -16.28
C ASN A 293 -16.14 10.04 -16.57
N SER A 294 -15.26 10.35 -15.62
CA SER A 294 -14.22 11.39 -15.74
C SER A 294 -12.98 10.99 -16.56
N GLY A 295 -12.77 9.68 -16.79
CA GLY A 295 -11.55 9.17 -17.44
C GLY A 295 -10.32 9.13 -16.53
N LEU A 296 -10.44 9.45 -15.24
CA LEU A 296 -9.33 9.50 -14.28
C LEU A 296 -8.59 8.15 -14.11
N GLU A 297 -9.28 7.02 -14.20
CA GLU A 297 -8.62 5.70 -14.17
C GLU A 297 -7.60 5.55 -15.31
N ALA A 298 -7.92 6.08 -16.50
CA ALA A 298 -7.02 6.06 -17.65
C ALA A 298 -5.81 6.99 -17.44
N GLU A 299 -6.01 8.14 -16.80
CA GLU A 299 -4.92 9.04 -16.43
C GLU A 299 -3.98 8.42 -15.41
N LEU A 300 -4.52 7.71 -14.42
CA LEU A 300 -3.74 6.96 -13.44
C LEU A 300 -2.90 5.87 -14.12
N LEU A 301 -3.46 5.11 -15.05
CA LEU A 301 -2.69 4.13 -15.83
C LEU A 301 -1.57 4.78 -16.67
N LYS A 302 -1.82 5.94 -17.28
CA LYS A 302 -0.76 6.70 -17.97
C LYS A 302 0.33 7.16 -16.99
N LYS A 303 -0.04 7.54 -15.77
CA LYS A 303 0.92 7.88 -14.71
C LYS A 303 1.75 6.66 -14.29
N TRP A 304 1.11 5.50 -14.12
CA TRP A 304 1.80 4.24 -13.83
C TRP A 304 2.84 3.92 -14.90
N GLU A 305 2.45 4.01 -16.17
CA GLU A 305 3.31 3.75 -17.33
C GLU A 305 4.47 4.75 -17.44
N ARG A 306 4.26 6.01 -17.02
CA ARG A 306 5.36 6.98 -16.88
C ARG A 306 6.36 6.55 -15.79
N HIS A 307 5.88 6.14 -14.62
CA HIS A 307 6.76 5.66 -13.56
C HIS A 307 7.49 4.38 -13.95
N ARG A 308 6.84 3.48 -14.69
CA ARG A 308 7.47 2.28 -15.26
C ARG A 308 8.67 2.63 -16.15
N ARG A 309 8.54 3.63 -17.03
CA ARG A 309 9.69 4.10 -17.85
C ARG A 309 10.80 4.73 -17.01
N CYS A 310 10.45 5.60 -16.06
CA CYS A 310 11.46 6.20 -15.19
C CYS A 310 12.18 5.16 -14.32
N PHE A 311 11.48 4.10 -13.89
CA PHE A 311 12.09 2.93 -13.27
C PHE A 311 13.15 2.32 -14.20
N GLN A 312 12.81 2.06 -15.46
CA GLN A 312 13.72 1.45 -16.43
C GLN A 312 14.96 2.32 -16.68
N ASP A 313 14.79 3.64 -16.78
CA ASP A 313 15.89 4.59 -16.96
C ASP A 313 16.86 4.55 -15.77
N ALA A 314 16.36 4.56 -14.53
CA ALA A 314 17.19 4.44 -13.33
C ALA A 314 17.83 3.04 -13.20
N ALA A 315 17.07 1.98 -13.50
CA ALA A 315 17.50 0.59 -13.43
C ALA A 315 18.66 0.26 -14.40
N ALA A 316 18.78 0.98 -15.52
CA ALA A 316 19.89 0.79 -16.47
C ALA A 316 21.28 1.06 -15.87
N HIS A 317 21.33 1.69 -14.69
CA HIS A 317 22.55 2.00 -13.96
C HIS A 317 22.80 1.10 -12.74
N VAL A 318 22.04 0.01 -12.60
CA VAL A 318 22.16 -0.97 -11.50
C VAL A 318 22.51 -2.33 -12.11
N ALA A 319 23.64 -2.91 -11.71
CA ALA A 319 24.15 -4.17 -12.27
C ALA A 319 24.04 -5.34 -11.29
N HIS A 320 24.02 -5.08 -9.98
CA HIS A 320 24.07 -6.11 -8.95
C HIS A 320 22.71 -6.67 -8.56
N VAL A 321 21.64 -6.04 -9.02
CA VAL A 321 20.25 -6.45 -8.79
C VAL A 321 19.62 -6.74 -10.15
N ASP A 322 18.87 -7.84 -10.23
CA ASP A 322 18.05 -8.15 -11.41
C ASP A 322 16.83 -7.21 -11.42
N MET A 323 17.03 -6.04 -12.01
CA MET A 323 15.99 -5.00 -12.08
C MET A 323 14.86 -5.35 -13.06
N GLU A 324 15.09 -6.26 -14.00
CA GLU A 324 14.05 -6.79 -14.88
C GLU A 324 13.08 -7.66 -14.06
N GLN A 325 13.61 -8.56 -13.23
CA GLN A 325 12.80 -9.33 -12.28
C GLN A 325 11.99 -8.43 -11.34
N VAL A 326 12.60 -7.36 -10.82
CA VAL A 326 11.90 -6.41 -9.94
C VAL A 326 10.76 -5.72 -10.69
N LEU A 327 11.01 -5.24 -11.91
CA LEU A 327 9.98 -4.60 -12.74
C LEU A 327 8.82 -5.54 -13.06
N ASP A 328 9.12 -6.77 -13.47
CA ASP A 328 8.12 -7.81 -13.72
C ASP A 328 7.28 -8.12 -12.48
N GLY A 329 7.92 -8.11 -11.31
CA GLY A 329 7.25 -8.22 -10.01
C GLY A 329 6.23 -7.10 -9.79
N HIS A 330 6.57 -5.86 -10.13
CA HIS A 330 5.67 -4.70 -10.01
C HIS A 330 4.58 -4.66 -11.08
N ASP A 331 4.85 -5.13 -12.30
CA ASP A 331 3.84 -5.30 -13.34
C ASP A 331 2.77 -6.31 -12.89
N ARG A 332 3.21 -7.47 -12.39
CA ARG A 332 2.31 -8.47 -11.80
C ARG A 332 1.60 -7.96 -10.54
N PHE A 333 2.24 -7.11 -9.75
CA PHE A 333 1.62 -6.51 -8.58
C PHE A 333 0.48 -5.55 -8.95
N LEU A 334 0.59 -4.82 -10.07
CA LEU A 334 -0.54 -4.03 -10.57
C LEU A 334 -1.72 -4.94 -10.98
N GLU A 335 -1.46 -6.04 -11.67
CA GLU A 335 -2.52 -7.00 -12.01
C GLU A 335 -3.15 -7.62 -10.78
N LEU A 336 -2.34 -7.93 -9.79
CA LEU A 336 -2.80 -8.43 -8.51
C LEU A 336 -3.76 -7.43 -7.84
N HIS A 337 -3.48 -6.12 -7.89
CA HIS A 337 -4.44 -5.08 -7.48
C HIS A 337 -5.73 -5.12 -8.28
N LEU A 338 -5.64 -5.13 -9.62
CA LEU A 338 -6.80 -5.10 -10.51
C LEU A 338 -7.67 -6.38 -10.42
N GLY A 339 -7.05 -7.53 -10.17
CA GLY A 339 -7.69 -8.83 -9.98
C GLY A 339 -8.34 -9.01 -8.60
N SER A 340 -8.01 -8.14 -7.65
CA SER A 340 -8.49 -8.16 -6.26
C SER A 340 -9.44 -7.00 -5.92
N VAL A 341 -9.92 -6.24 -6.92
CA VAL A 341 -10.91 -5.16 -6.72
C VAL A 341 -12.10 -5.68 -5.91
N GLY A 342 -12.39 -5.02 -4.79
CA GLY A 342 -13.48 -5.37 -3.88
C GLY A 342 -13.19 -6.53 -2.91
N LEU A 343 -11.98 -7.09 -2.93
CA LEU A 343 -11.51 -8.12 -1.98
C LEU A 343 -10.45 -7.62 -0.99
N ILE A 344 -9.81 -6.49 -1.30
CA ILE A 344 -8.74 -5.87 -0.50
C ILE A 344 -9.12 -4.49 0.00
#